data_AF-A0AAJ2X0T3-F1
#
_entry.id   AF-A0AAJ2X0T3-F1
#
_cell.length_a   1.000
_cell.length_b   1.000
_cell.length_c   1.000
_cell.angle_alpha   90.00
_cell.angle_beta   90.00
_cell.angle_gamma   90.00
#
_symmetry.space_group_name_H-M   'P 1'
#
loop_
_entity.id
_entity.type
_entity.pdbx_description
1 polymer ?
#
loop_
_entity_poly.entity_id
_entity_poly.type
_entity_poly.pdbx_seq_one_letter_code
_entity_poly.pdbx_strand_id
1 'polypeptide(L)'
;MPHSPQEKKRALARVRRLRGQCDALERALEIGADCAPVLQQIAAIRGAVNGLMSQVLEAHIREDFGHAAASDAQRAERVQELLGLVRSYLK
;
A
#
# COMPACT_ATOMS: atom_id res chain seq x y z
N MET A 1 1.49 12.10 0.15
CA MET A 1 0.47 11.54 1.09
C MET A 1 -0.87 11.85 0.44
N PRO A 2 -1.84 10.92 0.25
CA PRO A 2 -2.97 11.13 -0.65
C PRO A 2 -3.62 12.50 -0.39
N HIS A 3 -3.43 13.43 -1.32
CA HIS A 3 -3.71 14.84 -1.09
C HIS A 3 -5.19 15.15 -1.27
N SER A 4 -5.94 14.27 -1.94
CA SER A 4 -7.40 14.39 -2.00
C SER A 4 -8.09 13.79 -0.76
N PRO A 5 -9.12 14.45 -0.21
CA PRO A 5 -9.94 13.89 0.86
C PRO A 5 -10.55 12.51 0.52
N GLN A 6 -10.89 12.29 -0.75
CA GLN A 6 -11.47 11.04 -1.23
C GLN A 6 -10.45 9.89 -1.25
N GLU A 7 -9.21 10.12 -1.68
CA GLU A 7 -8.16 9.10 -1.65
C GLU A 7 -7.74 8.79 -0.22
N LYS A 8 -7.60 9.81 0.63
CA LYS A 8 -7.35 9.62 2.07
C LYS A 8 -8.42 8.77 2.72
N LYS A 9 -9.71 9.03 2.44
CA LYS A 9 -10.84 8.23 2.96
C LYS A 9 -10.77 6.78 2.47
N ARG A 10 -10.45 6.55 1.19
CA ARG A 10 -10.30 5.21 0.60
C ARG A 10 -9.14 4.43 1.21
N ALA A 11 -7.98 5.05 1.36
CA ALA A 11 -6.81 4.44 2.00
C ALA A 11 -7.09 4.07 3.46
N LEU A 12 -7.70 4.98 4.23
CA LEU A 12 -8.09 4.71 5.62
C LEU A 12 -9.09 3.56 5.75
N ALA A 13 -10.06 3.44 4.85
CA ALA A 13 -11.01 2.33 4.84
C ALA A 13 -10.30 0.98 4.65
N ARG A 14 -9.31 0.92 3.75
CA ARG A 14 -8.49 -0.29 3.54
C ARG A 14 -7.63 -0.62 4.74
N VAL A 15 -6.98 0.37 5.37
CA VAL A 15 -6.21 0.17 6.61
C VAL A 15 -7.07 -0.38 7.73
N ARG A 16 -8.30 0.13 7.90
CA ARG A 16 -9.26 -0.39 8.89
C ARG A 16 -9.64 -1.84 8.60
N ARG A 17 -9.87 -2.19 7.34
CA ARG A 17 -10.13 -3.58 6.93
C ARG A 17 -8.93 -4.50 7.21
N LEU A 18 -7.71 -4.05 6.91
CA LEU A 18 -6.47 -4.76 7.21
C LEU A 18 -6.34 -5.04 8.70
N ARG A 19 -6.62 -4.05 9.56
CA ARG A 19 -6.64 -4.24 11.02
C ARG A 19 -7.57 -5.38 11.42
N GLY A 20 -8.81 -5.37 10.95
CA GLY A 20 -9.75 -6.46 11.25
C GLY A 20 -9.30 -7.84 10.75
N GLN A 21 -8.54 -7.91 9.64
CA GLN A 21 -7.94 -9.16 9.18
C GLN A 21 -6.78 -9.61 10.09
N CYS A 22 -5.95 -8.69 10.56
CA CYS A 22 -4.89 -8.98 11.53
C CYS A 22 -5.48 -9.45 12.87
N ASP A 23 -6.48 -8.76 13.40
CA ASP A 23 -7.16 -9.16 14.65
C ASP A 23 -7.78 -10.56 14.51
N ALA A 24 -8.28 -10.92 13.33
CA ALA A 24 -8.83 -12.26 13.06
C ALA A 24 -7.74 -13.33 12.96
N LEU A 25 -6.57 -13.00 12.41
CA LEU A 25 -5.41 -13.88 12.38
C LEU A 25 -4.86 -14.12 13.78
N GLU A 26 -4.73 -13.06 14.59
CA GLU A 26 -4.30 -13.15 15.99
C GLU A 26 -5.20 -14.10 16.77
N ARG A 27 -6.53 -13.91 16.71
CA ARG A 27 -7.48 -14.84 17.36
C ARG A 27 -7.35 -16.27 16.87
N ALA A 28 -7.14 -16.49 15.57
CA ALA A 28 -6.96 -17.84 15.02
C ALA A 28 -5.71 -18.52 15.59
N LEU A 29 -4.63 -17.76 15.80
CA LEU A 29 -3.41 -18.26 16.43
C LEU A 29 -3.62 -18.54 17.93
N GLU A 30 -4.30 -17.66 18.66
CA GLU A 30 -4.58 -17.82 20.09
C GLU A 30 -5.39 -19.08 20.40
N ILE A 31 -6.38 -19.41 19.56
CA ILE A 31 -7.22 -20.61 19.74
C ILE A 31 -6.57 -21.87 19.16
N GLY A 32 -5.37 -21.78 18.60
CA GLY A 32 -4.65 -22.92 18.02
C GLY A 32 -5.30 -23.48 16.75
N ALA A 33 -5.80 -22.62 15.85
CA ALA A 33 -6.39 -23.05 14.59
C ALA A 33 -5.39 -23.81 13.69
N ASP A 34 -5.93 -24.67 12.82
CA ASP A 34 -5.13 -25.43 11.86
C ASP A 34 -4.26 -24.54 10.96
N CYS A 35 -3.11 -25.06 10.51
CA CYS A 35 -2.19 -24.29 9.69
C CYS A 35 -2.80 -23.84 8.35
N ALA A 36 -3.68 -24.64 7.74
CA ALA A 36 -4.29 -24.32 6.44
C ALA A 36 -5.12 -23.01 6.47
N PRO A 37 -6.11 -22.81 7.37
CA PRO A 37 -6.84 -21.55 7.46
C PRO A 37 -5.95 -20.36 7.88
N VAL A 38 -4.94 -20.59 8.73
CA VAL A 38 -3.96 -19.54 9.09
C VAL A 38 -3.19 -19.07 7.84
N LEU A 39 -2.69 -20.00 7.03
CA LEU A 39 -2.00 -19.69 5.77
C LEU A 39 -2.91 -18.93 4.79
N GLN A 40 -4.19 -19.28 4.72
CA GLN A 40 -5.17 -18.55 3.90
C GLN A 40 -5.38 -17.12 4.38
N GLN A 41 -5.47 -16.89 5.70
CA GLN A 41 -5.58 -15.55 6.26
C GLN A 41 -4.34 -14.70 5.97
N ILE A 42 -3.14 -15.28 6.12
CA ILE A 42 -1.88 -14.60 5.78
C ILE A 42 -1.85 -14.22 4.29
N ALA A 43 -2.25 -15.13 3.39
CA ALA A 43 -2.32 -14.85 1.96
C ALA A 43 -3.32 -13.72 1.65
N ALA A 44 -4.47 -13.70 2.33
CA ALA A 44 -5.47 -12.64 2.17
C ALA A 44 -4.98 -11.27 2.68
N ILE A 45 -4.25 -11.24 3.80
CA ILE A 45 -3.63 -10.02 4.33
C ILE A 45 -2.58 -9.51 3.34
N ARG A 46 -1.69 -10.38 2.85
CA ARG A 46 -0.69 -10.02 1.83
C ARG A 46 -1.34 -9.39 0.60
N GLY A 47 -2.42 -9.99 0.09
CA GLY A 47 -3.17 -9.44 -1.03
C GLY A 47 -3.77 -8.06 -0.75
N ALA A 48 -4.33 -7.86 0.45
CA ALA A 48 -4.89 -6.59 0.88
C ALA A 48 -3.81 -5.49 1.05
N VAL A 49 -2.64 -5.82 1.59
CA VAL A 49 -1.48 -4.92 1.69
C VAL A 49 -0.99 -4.52 0.30
N ASN A 50 -0.81 -5.48 -0.61
CA ASN A 50 -0.39 -5.19 -1.99
C ASN A 50 -1.38 -4.28 -2.72
N GLY A 51 -2.69 -4.51 -2.52
CA GLY A 51 -3.72 -3.66 -3.09
C GLY A 51 -3.72 -2.23 -2.53
N LEU A 52 -3.48 -2.05 -1.22
CA LEU A 52 -3.32 -0.73 -0.62
C LEU A 52 -2.07 -0.02 -1.17
N MET A 53 -0.96 -0.75 -1.27
CA MET A 53 0.30 -0.22 -1.75
C MET A 53 0.19 0.28 -3.20
N SER A 54 -0.39 -0.52 -4.10
CA SER A 54 -0.63 -0.13 -5.50
C SER A 54 -1.43 1.18 -5.60
N GLN A 55 -2.48 1.33 -4.79
CA GLN A 55 -3.27 2.57 -4.80
C GLN A 55 -2.51 3.80 -4.30
N VAL A 56 -1.70 3.64 -3.24
CA VAL A 56 -0.91 4.76 -2.71
C VAL A 56 0.19 5.17 -3.68
N LEU A 57 0.83 4.20 -4.34
CA LEU A 57 1.84 4.45 -5.36
C LEU A 57 1.24 5.15 -6.58
N GLU A 58 0.08 4.70 -7.06
CA GLU A 58 -0.63 5.36 -8.16
C GLU A 58 -0.96 6.82 -7.84
N ALA A 59 -1.45 7.09 -6.63
CA ALA A 59 -1.75 8.44 -6.18
C ALA A 59 -0.49 9.32 -6.17
N HIS A 60 0.61 8.82 -5.60
CA HIS A 60 1.89 9.54 -5.56
C HIS A 60 2.43 9.86 -6.97
N ILE A 61 2.39 8.89 -7.89
CA ILE A 61 2.80 9.12 -9.29
C ILE A 61 1.92 10.20 -9.95
N ARG A 62 0.60 10.11 -9.80
CA ARG A 62 -0.33 11.09 -10.38
C ARG A 62 -0.07 12.50 -9.81
N GLU A 63 0.25 12.60 -8.54
CA GLU A 63 0.53 13.87 -7.86
C GLU A 63 1.86 14.48 -8.35
N ASP A 64 2.96 13.71 -8.35
CA ASP A 64 4.29 14.24 -8.66
C ASP A 64 4.58 14.35 -10.17
N PHE A 65 3.90 13.58 -11.00
CA PHE A 65 4.07 13.59 -12.45
C PHE A 65 2.85 14.11 -13.21
N GLY A 66 1.75 14.44 -12.53
CA GLY A 66 0.55 15.04 -13.15
C GLY A 66 0.75 16.47 -13.63
N HIS A 67 1.83 17.12 -13.22
CA HIS A 67 2.21 18.47 -13.64
C HIS A 67 3.62 18.48 -14.23
N ALA A 68 3.81 19.32 -15.26
CA ALA A 68 5.13 19.52 -15.86
C ALA A 68 6.15 19.93 -14.79
N ALA A 69 7.34 19.36 -14.86
CA ALA A 69 8.47 19.80 -14.04
C ALA A 69 8.87 21.22 -14.46
N ALA A 70 9.27 22.05 -13.50
CA ALA A 70 9.74 23.40 -13.73
C ALA A 70 11.14 23.45 -14.36
N SER A 71 11.90 22.35 -14.27
CA SER A 71 13.22 22.20 -14.86
C SER A 71 13.59 20.73 -15.08
N ASP A 72 14.62 20.48 -15.88
CA ASP A 72 15.15 19.13 -16.08
C ASP A 72 15.80 18.56 -14.82
N ALA A 73 16.39 19.41 -13.98
CA ALA A 73 16.91 19.00 -12.67
C ALA A 73 15.79 18.47 -11.76
N GLN A 74 14.66 19.19 -11.68
CA GLN A 74 13.50 18.75 -10.90
C GLN A 74 12.91 17.46 -11.46
N ARG A 75 12.86 17.32 -12.80
CA ARG A 75 12.40 16.09 -13.45
C ARG A 75 13.28 14.90 -13.07
N ALA A 76 14.61 15.07 -13.11
CA ALA A 76 15.56 14.01 -12.76
C ALA A 76 15.42 13.57 -11.30
N GLU A 77 15.23 14.53 -10.37
CA GLU A 77 15.00 14.25 -8.95
C GLU A 77 13.72 13.41 -8.73
N ARG A 78 12.58 13.84 -9.30
CA ARG A 78 11.31 13.10 -9.20
C ARG A 78 11.44 11.66 -9.72
N VAL A 79 12.16 11.45 -10.82
CA VAL A 79 12.40 10.12 -11.39
C VAL A 79 13.27 9.26 -10.46
N GLN A 80 14.32 9.82 -9.85
CA GLN A 80 15.17 9.09 -8.91
C GLN A 80 14.39 8.66 -7.66
N GLU A 81 13.55 9.54 -7.12
CA GLU A 81 12.68 9.23 -5.98
C GLU A 81 11.73 8.07 -6.33
N LEU A 82 11.04 8.16 -7.47
CA LEU A 82 10.13 7.10 -7.93
C LEU A 82 10.85 5.77 -8.13
N LEU A 83 12.05 5.77 -8.73
CA LEU A 83 12.86 4.55 -8.90
C LEU A 83 13.27 3.95 -7.55
N GLY A 84 13.58 4.78 -6.56
CA GLY A 84 13.86 4.34 -5.19
C GLY A 84 12.67 3.61 -4.57
N LEU A 85 11.47 4.20 -4.68
CA LEU A 85 10.23 3.60 -4.19
C LEU A 85 9.91 2.28 -4.90
N VAL A 86 9.97 2.25 -6.23
CA VAL A 86 9.72 1.03 -7.03
C VAL A 86 10.71 -0.07 -6.67
N ARG A 87 12.01 0.23 -6.51
CA ARG A 87 13.01 -0.76 -6.08
C ARG A 87 12.78 -1.28 -4.67
N SER A 88 12.30 -0.45 -3.74
CA SER A 88 11.98 -0.91 -2.39
C SER A 88 10.77 -1.85 -2.36
N TYR A 89 9.85 -1.68 -3.33
CA TYR A 89 8.62 -2.44 -3.48
C TYR A 89 8.81 -3.77 -4.21
N LEU A 90 9.56 -3.78 -5.31
CA LEU A 90 9.77 -4.96 -6.16
C LEU A 90 10.90 -5.89 -5.63
N LYS A 91 11.14 -5.89 -4.32
CA LYS A 91 12.04 -6.85 -3.69
C LYS A 91 11.39 -8.22 -3.55
#